data_AF-A0A2N2BRT7-F1
#
_entry.id   AF-A0A2N2BRT7-F1
#
_cell.length_a   1.000
_cell.length_b   1.000
_cell.length_c   1.000
_cell.angle_alpha   90.00
_cell.angle_beta   90.00
_cell.angle_gamma   90.00
#
_symmetry.space_group_name_H-M   'P 1'
#
loop_
_entity.id
_entity.type
_entity.pdbx_description
1 polymer ?
#
loop_
_entity_poly.entity_id
_entity_poly.type
_entity_poly.pdbx_seq_one_letter_code
_entity_poly.pdbx_strand_id
1 'polypeptide(L)'
;MKNLFLKFNDSYKMAGTLFILMMFSIVIFMAVGCNATNANEEKTPQSTGSGWGPDRETYTVAEPADHVTFNSITDNPQLGDERNFVRIKEDSETTTYTDNVTLEPGKVYQVMVYYHNNAESNLNDSGVGIAKNTTLKMEVPGVVKAGVKAVFTGTINSSNANPASVYDEAYGTNETSGDVALRYVSGSATVGSNGAVDKATLPDSLFTTGTNLGYDSLDGVIPGCNEYSGYVIFKIRVDQPNFTVSNEVHKTSVEGWKVSA
;
A
#
# COMPACT_ATOMS: atom_id res chain seq x y z
N MET A 1 -57.07 36.45 -19.61
CA MET A 1 -57.09 35.07 -20.15
C MET A 1 -56.25 34.21 -19.22
N LYS A 2 -56.90 33.60 -18.22
CA LYS A 2 -57.13 32.15 -18.05
C LYS A 2 -55.92 31.40 -17.46
N ASN A 3 -56.06 31.14 -16.17
CA ASN A 3 -55.34 30.16 -15.34
C ASN A 3 -55.24 28.79 -16.01
N LEU A 4 -54.15 28.05 -15.74
CA LEU A 4 -54.19 26.59 -15.73
C LEU A 4 -53.45 26.06 -14.50
N PHE A 5 -54.25 25.74 -13.49
CA PHE A 5 -53.96 24.80 -12.39
C PHE A 5 -53.99 23.38 -12.95
N LEU A 6 -53.04 22.52 -12.55
CA LEU A 6 -53.31 21.09 -12.40
C LEU A 6 -52.62 20.57 -11.13
N LYS A 7 -53.45 20.42 -10.09
CA LYS A 7 -53.20 19.52 -8.95
C LYS A 7 -53.61 18.11 -9.38
N PHE A 8 -52.80 17.10 -9.07
CA PHE A 8 -53.26 15.71 -9.01
C PHE A 8 -53.30 15.30 -7.54
N ASN A 9 -54.51 14.96 -7.09
CA ASN A 9 -54.80 14.26 -5.85
C ASN A 9 -55.65 13.04 -6.21
N ASP A 10 -55.63 12.06 -5.31
CA ASP A 10 -56.51 10.88 -5.18
C ASP A 10 -55.79 9.55 -5.39
N SER A 11 -55.41 8.84 -4.32
CA SER A 11 -56.24 8.10 -3.35
C SER A 11 -56.82 6.81 -3.97
N TYR A 12 -56.10 5.70 -3.83
CA TYR A 12 -56.66 4.35 -4.01
C TYR A 12 -56.90 3.70 -2.64
N LYS A 13 -58.18 3.43 -2.36
CA LYS A 13 -58.70 2.56 -1.29
C LYS A 13 -59.59 1.50 -1.92
N MET A 14 -59.79 0.39 -1.17
CA MET A 14 -60.65 -0.79 -1.37
C MET A 14 -59.92 -1.96 -2.05
N ALA A 15 -60.05 -3.23 -1.66
CA ALA A 15 -60.70 -3.92 -0.53
C ALA A 15 -60.23 -5.39 -0.60
N GLY A 16 -60.16 -6.12 0.52
CA GLY A 16 -59.80 -7.54 0.49
C GLY A 16 -59.70 -8.17 1.87
N THR A 17 -60.84 -8.55 2.42
CA THR A 17 -61.05 -9.27 3.68
C THR A 17 -60.47 -10.70 3.63
N LEU A 18 -59.65 -11.10 4.62
CA LEU A 18 -59.73 -12.46 5.18
C LEU A 18 -59.23 -12.51 6.63
N PHE A 19 -60.05 -13.13 7.46
CA PHE A 19 -60.01 -13.19 8.92
C PHE A 19 -59.48 -14.57 9.30
N ILE A 20 -58.32 -14.70 9.96
CA ILE A 20 -57.96 -15.92 10.72
C ILE A 20 -57.32 -15.49 12.05
N LEU A 21 -57.95 -15.96 13.11
CA LEU A 21 -57.66 -15.73 14.52
C LEU A 21 -57.09 -17.03 15.11
N MET A 22 -55.86 -17.01 15.64
CA MET A 22 -55.31 -17.97 16.64
C MET A 22 -54.12 -17.25 17.31
N MET A 23 -54.28 -16.56 18.45
CA MET A 23 -54.24 -17.05 19.83
C MET A 23 -52.96 -17.78 20.27
N PHE A 24 -52.19 -17.05 21.10
CA PHE A 24 -51.31 -17.44 22.20
C PHE A 24 -50.08 -18.35 21.94
N SER A 25 -48.89 -17.78 22.18
CA SER A 25 -48.06 -18.13 23.34
C SER A 25 -46.98 -17.08 23.60
N ILE A 26 -46.93 -16.65 24.86
CA ILE A 26 -45.96 -15.76 25.48
C ILE A 26 -44.66 -16.53 25.71
N VAL A 27 -43.51 -15.96 25.30
CA VAL A 27 -42.22 -16.27 25.91
C VAL A 27 -41.59 -14.95 26.34
N ILE A 28 -41.57 -14.77 27.65
CA ILE A 28 -40.82 -13.74 28.37
C ILE A 28 -39.35 -14.19 28.36
N PHE A 29 -38.45 -13.34 27.88
CA PHE A 29 -37.03 -13.43 28.21
C PHE A 29 -36.62 -12.14 28.92
N MET A 30 -36.32 -12.25 30.21
CA MET A 30 -35.79 -11.17 31.03
C MET A 30 -34.28 -11.04 30.83
N ALA A 31 -33.89 -9.83 30.45
CA ALA A 31 -32.69 -9.06 30.77
C ALA A 31 -31.37 -9.78 31.15
N VAL A 32 -30.31 -9.44 30.42
CA VAL A 32 -29.05 -8.95 31.00
C VAL A 32 -28.58 -7.77 30.14
N GLY A 33 -28.41 -6.60 30.75
CA GLY A 33 -27.84 -5.44 30.09
C GLY A 33 -26.31 -5.45 30.09
N CYS A 34 -25.69 -4.76 29.15
CA CYS A 34 -24.57 -3.85 29.42
C CYS A 34 -24.29 -2.98 28.19
N ASN A 35 -23.66 -1.85 28.47
CA ASN A 35 -23.25 -0.71 27.66
C ASN A 35 -22.68 -0.94 26.27
N ALA A 36 -22.78 0.16 25.52
CA ALA A 36 -21.98 0.69 24.42
C ALA A 36 -20.59 0.09 24.12
N THR A 37 -20.19 0.35 22.87
CA THR A 37 -18.89 0.18 22.19
C THR A 37 -18.59 -1.27 21.78
N ASN A 38 -18.39 -1.57 20.49
CA ASN A 38 -17.18 -1.17 19.79
C ASN A 38 -17.42 -0.92 18.29
N ALA A 39 -16.89 0.21 17.83
CA ALA A 39 -16.55 0.41 16.43
C ALA A 39 -15.48 -0.61 16.04
N ASN A 40 -15.60 -1.11 14.82
CA ASN A 40 -14.64 -2.00 14.20
C ASN A 40 -13.43 -1.12 13.84
N GLU A 41 -12.46 -0.99 14.74
CA GLU A 41 -11.14 -0.51 14.35
C GLU A 41 -10.47 -1.61 13.53
N GLU A 42 -10.32 -1.36 12.24
CA GLU A 42 -9.39 -2.09 11.39
C GLU A 42 -7.99 -1.89 11.97
N LYS A 43 -7.53 -2.88 12.73
CA LYS A 43 -6.19 -2.89 13.32
C LYS A 43 -5.19 -2.99 12.19
N THR A 44 -4.65 -1.85 11.76
CA THR A 44 -3.46 -1.78 10.91
C THR A 44 -2.35 -2.64 11.54
N PRO A 45 -1.70 -3.54 10.78
CA PRO A 45 -0.63 -4.36 11.33
C PRO A 45 0.53 -3.45 11.74
N GLN A 46 0.83 -3.44 13.04
CA GLN A 46 1.95 -2.71 13.62
C GLN A 46 3.07 -3.72 13.86
N SER A 47 4.11 -3.71 13.00
CA SER A 47 5.30 -4.56 13.10
C SER A 47 6.43 -3.86 13.90
N THR A 48 7.18 -4.64 14.67
CA THR A 48 8.28 -4.19 15.54
C THR A 48 9.69 -4.55 15.05
N GLY A 49 9.87 -4.91 13.77
CA GLY A 49 11.19 -5.10 13.12
C GLY A 49 11.06 -5.50 11.64
N SER A 50 12.08 -5.21 10.80
CA SER A 50 12.13 -5.50 9.34
C SER A 50 11.63 -6.90 9.04
N GLY A 51 10.39 -6.95 8.55
CA GLY A 51 9.68 -8.18 8.25
C GLY A 51 9.88 -8.54 6.80
N TRP A 52 10.50 -9.69 6.55
CA TRP A 52 10.49 -10.35 5.26
C TRP A 52 9.79 -11.70 5.39
N GLY A 53 9.30 -12.23 4.27
CA GLY A 53 8.71 -13.56 4.26
C GLY A 53 8.38 -14.06 2.86
N PRO A 54 7.88 -15.30 2.75
CA PRO A 54 7.90 -16.32 3.81
C PRO A 54 9.33 -16.80 4.09
N ASP A 55 9.48 -17.61 5.14
CA ASP A 55 10.66 -18.47 5.32
C ASP A 55 10.86 -19.32 4.07
N ARG A 56 12.09 -19.34 3.55
CA ARG A 56 12.47 -20.01 2.31
C ARG A 56 13.93 -20.40 2.34
N GLU A 57 14.28 -21.32 1.45
CA GLU A 57 15.68 -21.68 1.21
C GLU A 57 16.46 -20.45 0.74
N THR A 58 17.69 -20.35 1.22
CA THR A 58 18.59 -19.24 0.90
C THR A 58 19.82 -19.76 0.17
N TYR A 59 20.36 -18.90 -0.69
CA TYR A 59 21.45 -19.21 -1.60
C TYR A 59 22.60 -18.24 -1.40
N THR A 60 23.69 -18.48 -2.12
CA THR A 60 24.81 -17.54 -2.23
C THR A 60 25.04 -17.18 -3.69
N VAL A 61 25.82 -16.13 -3.94
CA VAL A 61 26.24 -15.80 -5.31
C VAL A 61 27.06 -16.95 -5.93
N ALA A 62 27.80 -17.70 -5.12
CA ALA A 62 28.61 -18.83 -5.58
C ALA A 62 27.79 -20.10 -5.86
N GLU A 63 26.67 -20.28 -5.15
CA GLU A 63 25.74 -21.40 -5.29
C GLU A 63 24.31 -20.85 -5.44
N PRO A 64 23.92 -20.37 -6.64
CA PRO A 64 22.57 -19.87 -6.90
C PRO A 64 21.54 -21.00 -6.92
N ALA A 65 20.26 -20.64 -7.04
CA ALA A 65 19.17 -21.60 -6.98
C ALA A 65 19.08 -22.45 -8.26
N ASP A 66 18.69 -23.71 -8.11
CA ASP A 66 18.40 -24.62 -9.22
C ASP A 66 16.99 -24.45 -9.82
N HIS A 67 16.26 -23.42 -9.38
CA HIS A 67 14.91 -23.10 -9.80
C HIS A 67 14.61 -21.61 -9.64
N VAL A 68 13.48 -21.15 -10.20
CA VAL A 68 13.03 -19.77 -10.02
C VAL A 68 12.69 -19.52 -8.56
N THR A 69 13.43 -18.60 -7.94
CA THR A 69 13.14 -18.07 -6.61
C THR A 69 13.59 -16.62 -6.58
N PHE A 70 12.97 -15.80 -5.74
CA PHE A 70 13.25 -14.37 -5.69
C PHE A 70 13.91 -13.99 -4.38
N ASN A 71 14.95 -13.15 -4.49
CA ASN A 71 15.52 -12.41 -3.38
C ASN A 71 15.87 -13.32 -2.18
N SER A 72 16.62 -14.38 -2.47
CA SER A 72 17.01 -15.47 -1.60
C SER A 72 18.54 -15.63 -1.51
N ILE A 73 19.33 -14.83 -2.23
CA ILE A 73 20.79 -14.77 -2.05
C ILE A 73 21.12 -13.94 -0.79
N THR A 74 22.06 -14.42 0.02
CA THR A 74 22.41 -13.81 1.32
C THR A 74 23.68 -12.95 1.30
N ASP A 75 24.48 -13.05 0.23
CA ASP A 75 25.81 -12.44 0.12
C ASP A 75 25.99 -11.64 -1.18
N ASN A 76 24.94 -10.99 -1.68
CA ASN A 76 25.04 -10.12 -2.85
C ASN A 76 26.05 -8.99 -2.57
N PRO A 77 27.10 -8.80 -3.39
CA PRO A 77 28.15 -7.82 -3.12
C PRO A 77 27.68 -6.36 -3.18
N GLN A 78 26.55 -6.08 -3.84
CA GLN A 78 25.97 -4.75 -3.95
C GLN A 78 24.91 -4.48 -2.86
N LEU A 79 24.10 -5.48 -2.52
CA LEU A 79 22.94 -5.31 -1.64
C LEU A 79 23.10 -5.93 -0.24
N GLY A 80 23.94 -6.95 -0.10
CA GLY A 80 24.01 -7.84 1.06
C GLY A 80 22.98 -8.96 0.97
N ASP A 81 22.20 -9.13 2.04
CA ASP A 81 21.09 -10.08 2.07
C ASP A 81 19.92 -9.57 1.23
N GLU A 82 19.60 -10.27 0.15
CA GLU A 82 18.55 -9.86 -0.78
C GLU A 82 17.15 -10.00 -0.21
N ARG A 83 16.95 -10.68 0.92
CA ARG A 83 15.64 -10.75 1.58
C ARG A 83 15.20 -9.41 2.13
N ASN A 84 16.16 -8.52 2.42
CA ASN A 84 15.93 -7.09 2.69
C ASN A 84 16.01 -6.32 1.37
N PHE A 85 14.92 -6.33 0.62
CA PHE A 85 14.80 -5.75 -0.72
C PHE A 85 13.92 -4.50 -0.80
N VAL A 86 13.14 -4.18 0.23
CA VAL A 86 12.39 -2.93 0.33
C VAL A 86 13.12 -2.00 1.27
N ARG A 87 13.61 -0.88 0.75
CA ARG A 87 14.35 0.10 1.54
C ARG A 87 13.89 1.51 1.23
N ILE A 88 14.09 2.41 2.17
CA ILE A 88 13.58 3.79 2.12
C ILE A 88 14.69 4.78 2.47
N LYS A 89 14.61 5.98 1.89
CA LYS A 89 15.42 7.14 2.29
C LYS A 89 14.68 8.45 1.98
N GLU A 90 15.13 9.55 2.57
CA GLU A 90 14.69 10.88 2.17
C GLU A 90 15.28 11.24 0.79
N ASP A 91 14.49 11.88 -0.08
CA ASP A 91 14.78 12.06 -1.50
C ASP A 91 16.01 12.96 -1.77
N SER A 92 16.25 13.95 -0.90
CA SER A 92 17.36 14.88 -1.01
C SER A 92 18.66 14.36 -0.39
N GLU A 93 18.59 13.32 0.42
CA GLU A 93 19.77 12.71 1.02
C GLU A 93 20.60 11.89 0.02
N THR A 94 21.91 12.07 0.11
CA THR A 94 22.91 11.25 -0.60
C THR A 94 23.29 10.00 0.17
N THR A 95 22.62 9.72 1.29
CA THR A 95 22.82 8.54 2.12
C THR A 95 22.34 7.27 1.40
N THR A 96 22.82 6.13 1.89
CA THR A 96 22.37 4.81 1.46
C THR A 96 20.95 4.55 1.96
N TYR A 97 20.17 3.80 1.19
CA TYR A 97 18.85 3.31 1.59
C TYR A 97 18.92 2.51 2.91
N THR A 98 17.92 2.68 3.77
CA THR A 98 17.78 2.01 5.07
C THR A 98 16.42 1.35 5.23
N ASP A 99 16.20 0.60 6.30
CA ASP A 99 14.90 -0.01 6.60
C ASP A 99 13.96 0.92 7.38
N ASN A 100 14.51 1.99 7.97
CA ASN A 100 13.77 2.86 8.88
C ASN A 100 14.13 4.32 8.61
N VAL A 101 13.10 5.16 8.52
CA VAL A 101 13.21 6.63 8.49
C VAL A 101 12.25 7.26 9.48
N THR A 102 12.52 8.50 9.86
CA THR A 102 11.52 9.37 10.50
C THR A 102 10.82 10.16 9.40
N LEU A 103 9.48 10.17 9.42
CA LEU A 103 8.63 10.86 8.45
C LEU A 103 8.42 12.31 8.87
N GLU A 104 8.89 13.23 8.04
CA GLU A 104 8.80 14.67 8.29
C GLU A 104 7.81 15.34 7.32
N PRO A 105 6.84 16.12 7.81
CA PRO A 105 5.92 16.88 6.95
C PRO A 105 6.65 17.77 5.93
N GLY A 106 6.17 17.76 4.69
CA GLY A 106 6.73 18.51 3.57
C GLY A 106 7.91 17.84 2.86
N LYS A 107 8.43 16.72 3.39
CA LYS A 107 9.52 15.96 2.76
C LYS A 107 9.00 14.92 1.77
N VAL A 108 9.91 14.50 0.90
CA VAL A 108 9.70 13.42 -0.07
C VAL A 108 10.68 12.30 0.25
N TYR A 109 10.22 11.06 0.15
CA TYR A 109 11.01 9.86 0.39
C TYR A 109 11.02 9.01 -0.87
N GLN A 110 12.17 8.40 -1.15
CA GLN A 110 12.32 7.37 -2.17
C GLN A 110 12.20 6.00 -1.50
N VAL A 111 11.34 5.15 -2.05
CA VAL A 111 11.29 3.72 -1.68
C VAL A 111 11.87 2.94 -2.86
N MET A 112 12.86 2.11 -2.57
CA MET A 112 13.49 1.18 -3.50
C MET A 112 12.99 -0.24 -3.21
N VAL A 113 12.68 -0.97 -4.27
CA VAL A 113 12.34 -2.40 -4.23
C VAL A 113 13.27 -3.15 -5.17
N TYR A 114 14.20 -3.93 -4.64
CA TYR A 114 15.09 -4.77 -5.43
C TYR A 114 14.41 -6.09 -5.82
N TYR A 115 14.61 -6.55 -7.05
CA TYR A 115 14.12 -7.84 -7.53
C TYR A 115 15.24 -8.60 -8.23
N HIS A 116 15.36 -9.88 -7.90
CA HIS A 116 16.33 -10.77 -8.54
C HIS A 116 15.80 -12.19 -8.55
N ASN A 117 15.63 -12.75 -9.74
CA ASN A 117 15.42 -14.18 -9.92
C ASN A 117 16.76 -14.90 -9.73
N ASN A 118 16.90 -15.62 -8.61
CA ASN A 118 18.17 -16.24 -8.20
C ASN A 118 18.44 -17.59 -8.88
N ALA A 119 17.64 -18.00 -9.86
CA ALA A 119 17.96 -19.19 -10.65
C ALA A 119 19.33 -19.05 -11.33
N GLU A 120 20.09 -20.15 -11.40
CA GLU A 120 21.33 -20.21 -12.16
C GLU A 120 21.13 -19.84 -13.64
N SER A 121 22.09 -19.11 -14.22
CA SER A 121 21.99 -18.63 -15.60
C SER A 121 21.96 -19.75 -16.64
N ASN A 122 22.63 -20.88 -16.38
CA ASN A 122 22.64 -22.05 -17.27
C ASN A 122 21.24 -22.68 -17.46
N LEU A 123 20.28 -22.40 -16.55
CA LEU A 123 18.91 -22.89 -16.64
C LEU A 123 18.06 -22.06 -17.60
N ASN A 124 18.52 -20.87 -18.01
CA ASN A 124 17.77 -19.98 -18.90
C ASN A 124 17.55 -20.59 -20.28
N ASP A 125 18.54 -21.29 -20.84
CA ASP A 125 18.46 -21.93 -22.17
C ASP A 125 17.34 -22.98 -22.24
N SER A 126 17.10 -23.68 -21.13
CA SER A 126 16.02 -24.66 -21.00
C SER A 126 14.66 -24.03 -20.63
N GLY A 127 14.66 -22.74 -20.30
CA GLY A 127 13.51 -22.00 -19.78
C GLY A 127 13.18 -22.30 -18.31
N VAL A 128 13.91 -23.21 -17.65
CA VAL A 128 13.72 -23.53 -16.22
C VAL A 128 14.09 -22.35 -15.34
N GLY A 129 15.16 -21.62 -15.71
CA GLY A 129 15.63 -20.44 -14.97
C GLY A 129 14.82 -19.18 -15.22
N ILE A 130 13.78 -19.22 -16.06
CA ILE A 130 13.02 -18.03 -16.46
C ILE A 130 11.75 -17.88 -15.62
N ALA A 131 11.66 -16.80 -14.84
CA ALA A 131 10.46 -16.43 -14.11
C ALA A 131 9.35 -15.95 -15.05
N LYS A 132 8.09 -16.24 -14.70
CA LYS A 132 6.91 -15.95 -15.54
C LYS A 132 5.79 -15.29 -14.76
N ASN A 133 5.10 -14.36 -15.41
CA ASN A 133 4.04 -13.55 -14.81
C ASN A 133 4.53 -12.88 -13.51
N THR A 134 5.78 -12.39 -13.54
CA THR A 134 6.38 -11.74 -12.39
C THR A 134 5.80 -10.36 -12.18
N THR A 135 5.27 -10.10 -10.99
CA THR A 135 4.65 -8.82 -10.65
C THR A 135 5.20 -8.25 -9.35
N LEU A 136 5.19 -6.92 -9.24
CA LEU A 136 5.40 -6.19 -8.01
C LEU A 136 4.09 -5.51 -7.59
N LYS A 137 3.74 -5.65 -6.30
CA LYS A 137 2.69 -4.88 -5.64
C LYS A 137 3.25 -4.18 -4.40
N MET A 138 2.87 -2.92 -4.22
CA MET A 138 3.19 -2.13 -3.03
C MET A 138 1.94 -1.88 -2.18
N GLU A 139 2.12 -1.97 -0.88
CA GLU A 139 1.12 -1.59 0.12
C GLU A 139 1.72 -0.52 1.03
N VAL A 140 1.10 0.66 1.02
CA VAL A 140 1.55 1.84 1.78
C VAL A 140 0.34 2.48 2.44
N PRO A 141 0.35 2.74 3.76
CA PRO A 141 -0.78 3.36 4.45
C PRO A 141 -0.96 4.80 3.97
N GLY A 142 -2.20 5.20 3.67
CA GLY A 142 -2.49 6.57 3.24
C GLY A 142 -2.38 7.61 4.37
N VAL A 143 -2.52 7.18 5.63
CA VAL A 143 -2.43 8.03 6.83
C VAL A 143 -1.65 7.29 7.90
N VAL A 144 -0.78 8.01 8.61
CA VAL A 144 0.04 7.52 9.71
C VAL A 144 -0.27 8.38 10.94
N LYS A 145 -0.80 7.74 11.99
CA LYS A 145 -1.16 8.43 13.24
C LYS A 145 0.07 8.95 13.97
N ALA A 146 -0.13 9.97 14.81
CA ALA A 146 0.93 10.48 15.68
C ALA A 146 1.57 9.35 16.52
N GLY A 147 2.90 9.27 16.52
CA GLY A 147 3.67 8.24 17.22
C GLY A 147 3.59 6.83 16.63
N VAL A 148 2.94 6.65 15.47
CA VAL A 148 2.77 5.34 14.83
C VAL A 148 3.80 5.14 13.71
N LYS A 149 4.21 3.88 13.55
CA LYS A 149 5.08 3.42 12.47
C LYS A 149 4.25 3.01 11.26
N ALA A 150 4.52 3.65 10.12
CA ALA A 150 4.06 3.24 8.81
C ALA A 150 4.86 2.02 8.33
N VAL A 151 4.19 1.10 7.65
CA VAL A 151 4.80 -0.07 7.01
C VAL A 151 4.68 0.07 5.50
N PHE A 152 5.80 -0.02 4.78
CA PHE A 152 5.87 -0.04 3.33
C PHE A 152 6.17 -1.47 2.90
N THR A 153 5.16 -2.20 2.47
CA THR A 153 5.30 -3.62 2.11
C THR A 153 5.43 -3.75 0.60
N GLY A 154 6.50 -4.37 0.12
CA GLY A 154 6.68 -4.76 -1.27
C GLY A 154 6.53 -6.26 -1.42
N THR A 155 5.68 -6.70 -2.34
CA THR A 155 5.44 -8.12 -2.63
C THR A 155 5.78 -8.43 -4.08
N ILE A 156 6.71 -9.35 -4.29
CA ILE A 156 7.06 -9.89 -5.61
C ILE A 156 6.35 -11.24 -5.76
N ASN A 157 5.57 -11.40 -6.82
CA ASN A 157 4.92 -12.66 -7.16
C ASN A 157 5.48 -13.18 -8.47
N SER A 158 5.53 -14.50 -8.63
CA SER A 158 5.82 -15.15 -9.90
C SER A 158 5.13 -16.50 -9.97
N SER A 159 4.50 -16.79 -11.10
CA SER A 159 3.63 -17.96 -11.26
C SER A 159 4.34 -19.31 -11.20
N ASN A 160 5.66 -19.32 -11.43
CA ASN A 160 6.50 -20.52 -11.41
C ASN A 160 7.66 -20.42 -10.40
N ALA A 161 7.63 -19.43 -9.50
CA ALA A 161 8.63 -19.34 -8.44
C ALA A 161 8.28 -20.26 -7.26
N ASN A 162 9.31 -20.63 -6.51
CA ASN A 162 9.18 -21.31 -5.22
C ASN A 162 9.98 -20.55 -4.14
N PRO A 163 9.30 -19.90 -3.16
CA PRO A 163 7.86 -19.70 -3.08
C PRO A 163 7.31 -18.82 -4.22
N ALA A 164 6.02 -18.92 -4.50
CA ALA A 164 5.36 -18.13 -5.55
C ALA A 164 5.26 -16.63 -5.22
N SER A 165 5.48 -16.26 -3.96
CA SER A 165 5.40 -14.90 -3.46
C SER A 165 6.44 -14.68 -2.37
N VAL A 166 7.13 -13.55 -2.42
CA VAL A 166 8.02 -13.05 -1.37
C VAL A 166 7.65 -11.61 -1.05
N TYR A 167 7.75 -11.23 0.23
CA TYR A 167 7.54 -9.86 0.67
C TYR A 167 8.66 -9.39 1.59
N ASP A 168 8.80 -8.07 1.65
CA ASP A 168 9.68 -7.36 2.59
C ASP A 168 9.08 -6.00 2.96
N GLU A 169 9.54 -5.43 4.07
CA GLU A 169 8.99 -4.24 4.69
C GLU A 169 10.07 -3.21 5.02
N ALA A 170 9.81 -1.96 4.67
CA ALA A 170 10.49 -0.79 5.24
C ALA A 170 9.53 0.01 6.13
N TYR A 171 10.07 0.90 6.96
CA TYR A 171 9.29 1.66 7.93
C TYR A 171 9.54 3.15 7.92
N GLY A 172 8.46 3.90 8.18
CA GLY A 172 8.51 5.33 8.44
C GLY A 172 7.81 5.66 9.75
N THR A 173 8.51 6.26 10.71
CA THR A 173 7.91 6.65 12.00
C THR A 173 7.38 8.08 11.93
N ASN A 174 6.11 8.29 12.26
CA ASN A 174 5.57 9.65 12.46
C ASN A 174 5.84 10.10 13.90
N GLU A 175 6.86 10.95 14.08
CA GLU A 175 7.21 11.51 15.39
C GLU A 175 6.51 12.85 15.69
N THR A 176 5.63 13.32 14.80
CA THR A 176 4.88 14.55 15.03
C THR A 176 3.71 14.32 16.01
N SER A 177 3.16 15.42 16.54
CA SER A 177 1.99 15.37 17.44
C SER A 177 0.65 15.18 16.72
N GLY A 178 0.64 15.14 15.38
CA GLY A 178 -0.56 15.01 14.56
C GLY A 178 -0.44 13.90 13.52
N ASP A 179 -1.55 13.58 12.87
CA ASP A 179 -1.57 12.61 11.77
C ASP A 179 -0.85 13.18 10.54
N VAL A 180 -0.11 12.34 9.83
CA VAL A 180 0.46 12.67 8.52
C VAL A 180 -0.17 11.78 7.44
N ALA A 181 -0.34 12.33 6.24
CA ALA A 181 -0.78 11.60 5.06
C ALA A 181 0.44 11.24 4.20
N LEU A 182 0.50 10.00 3.74
CA LEU A 182 1.48 9.55 2.75
C LEU A 182 0.84 9.60 1.37
N ARG A 183 1.46 10.36 0.46
CA ARG A 183 0.93 10.59 -0.89
C ARG A 183 1.95 10.12 -1.90
N TYR A 184 1.60 9.06 -2.63
CA TYR A 184 2.37 8.65 -3.80
C TYR A 184 2.42 9.78 -4.83
N VAL A 185 3.64 10.05 -5.31
CA VAL A 185 3.88 10.98 -6.41
C VAL A 185 3.62 10.22 -7.71
N SER A 186 2.42 10.39 -8.28
CA SER A 186 2.00 9.68 -9.50
C SER A 186 3.03 9.83 -10.63
N GLY A 187 3.29 8.74 -11.34
CA GLY A 187 4.30 8.65 -12.40
C GLY A 187 5.76 8.64 -11.91
N SER A 188 6.03 8.59 -10.60
CA SER A 188 7.40 8.55 -10.08
C SER A 188 8.01 7.14 -10.02
N ALA A 189 7.20 6.09 -10.17
CA ALA A 189 7.69 4.72 -10.15
C ALA A 189 8.49 4.41 -11.42
N THR A 190 9.80 4.18 -11.29
CA THR A 190 10.71 3.89 -12.41
C THR A 190 11.54 2.64 -12.14
N VAL A 191 11.79 1.85 -13.17
CA VAL A 191 12.69 0.69 -13.13
C VAL A 191 14.14 1.13 -13.36
N GLY A 192 15.07 0.60 -12.57
CA GLY A 192 16.49 0.53 -12.90
C GLY A 192 16.87 -0.91 -13.22
N SER A 193 17.46 -1.16 -14.38
CA SER A 193 17.88 -2.51 -14.82
C SER A 193 19.00 -2.39 -15.85
N ASN A 194 19.68 -3.51 -16.16
CA ASN A 194 20.58 -3.60 -17.30
C ASN A 194 19.86 -3.96 -18.60
N GLY A 195 18.56 -4.29 -18.54
CA GLY A 195 17.74 -4.66 -19.69
C GLY A 195 17.09 -3.47 -20.39
N ALA A 196 16.27 -3.75 -21.41
CA ALA A 196 15.57 -2.73 -22.19
C ALA A 196 14.46 -2.01 -21.41
N VAL A 197 14.04 -2.53 -20.25
CA VAL A 197 13.12 -1.84 -19.34
C VAL A 197 13.77 -0.74 -18.49
N ASP A 198 15.08 -0.51 -18.59
CA ASP A 198 15.74 0.55 -17.82
C ASP A 198 15.05 1.90 -18.02
N LYS A 199 14.78 2.60 -16.91
CA LYS A 199 14.03 3.87 -16.82
C LYS A 199 12.57 3.79 -17.28
N ALA A 200 12.03 2.61 -17.54
CA ALA A 200 10.60 2.47 -17.80
C ALA A 200 9.79 2.91 -16.58
N THR A 201 8.72 3.66 -16.82
CA THR A 201 7.77 4.08 -15.78
C THR A 201 6.74 2.97 -15.55
N LEU A 202 6.53 2.61 -14.29
CA LEU A 202 5.49 1.66 -13.91
C LEU A 202 4.15 2.38 -13.66
N PRO A 203 3.02 1.75 -14.04
CA PRO A 203 1.70 2.31 -13.79
C PRO A 203 1.34 2.30 -12.29
N ASP A 204 0.43 3.19 -11.90
CA ASP A 204 -0.10 3.32 -10.54
C ASP A 204 -0.84 2.06 -10.05
N SER A 205 -1.11 1.10 -10.94
CA SER A 205 -1.60 -0.24 -10.57
C SER A 205 -0.66 -0.96 -9.60
N LEU A 206 0.60 -0.52 -9.50
CA LEU A 206 1.57 -0.89 -8.47
C LEU A 206 0.97 -0.92 -7.06
N PHE A 207 0.07 0.02 -6.71
CA PHE A 207 -0.54 0.14 -5.38
C PHE A 207 -1.93 -0.52 -5.26
N THR A 208 -2.36 -1.26 -6.28
CA THR A 208 -3.67 -1.93 -6.30
C THR A 208 -3.53 -3.39 -6.68
N THR A 209 -3.52 -3.70 -7.98
CA THR A 209 -3.41 -5.07 -8.50
C THR A 209 -1.98 -5.55 -8.67
N GLY A 210 -1.01 -4.65 -8.51
CA GLY A 210 0.38 -4.87 -8.91
C GLY A 210 0.62 -4.53 -10.39
N THR A 211 1.87 -4.63 -10.79
CA THR A 211 2.34 -4.39 -12.15
C THR A 211 3.39 -5.40 -12.55
N ASN A 212 3.49 -5.67 -13.85
CA ASN A 212 4.49 -6.59 -14.37
C ASN A 212 5.89 -5.99 -14.23
N LEU A 213 6.82 -6.81 -13.76
CA LEU A 213 8.25 -6.57 -13.91
C LEU A 213 8.74 -7.22 -15.21
N GLY A 214 10.02 -7.08 -15.54
CA GLY A 214 10.61 -7.79 -16.69
C GLY A 214 12.02 -7.29 -16.99
N TYR A 215 12.64 -7.84 -18.03
CA TYR A 215 14.00 -7.46 -18.45
C TYR A 215 14.03 -6.78 -19.83
N ASP A 216 13.51 -7.45 -20.86
CA ASP A 216 13.42 -6.89 -22.21
C ASP A 216 12.16 -6.03 -22.40
N SER A 217 11.08 -6.39 -21.70
CA SER A 217 9.83 -5.64 -21.67
C SER A 217 9.11 -5.87 -20.33
N LEU A 218 8.11 -5.06 -19.99
CA LEU A 218 7.33 -5.22 -18.75
C LEU A 218 6.24 -6.29 -18.91
N ASP A 219 6.64 -7.52 -19.24
CA ASP A 219 5.77 -8.64 -19.60
C ASP A 219 5.70 -9.75 -18.52
N GLY A 220 6.39 -9.57 -17.40
CA GLY A 220 6.48 -10.54 -16.33
C GLY A 220 7.51 -11.64 -16.57
N VAL A 221 8.42 -11.47 -17.54
CA VAL A 221 9.49 -12.42 -17.84
C VAL A 221 10.83 -11.91 -17.34
N ILE A 222 11.45 -12.66 -16.43
CA ILE A 222 12.77 -12.32 -15.84
C ILE A 222 13.67 -13.56 -15.86
N PRO A 223 14.73 -13.57 -16.69
CA PRO A 223 15.74 -14.63 -16.65
C PRO A 223 16.47 -14.69 -15.31
N GLY A 224 17.05 -15.84 -14.99
CA GLY A 224 17.85 -16.03 -13.78
C GLY A 224 19.24 -15.42 -13.92
N CYS A 225 19.84 -15.04 -12.77
CA CYS A 225 21.16 -14.43 -12.58
C CYS A 225 21.17 -12.90 -12.45
N ASN A 226 22.25 -12.39 -11.85
CA ASN A 226 22.37 -11.00 -11.39
C ASN A 226 22.37 -9.97 -12.53
N GLU A 227 22.75 -10.35 -13.75
CA GLU A 227 22.70 -9.43 -14.89
C GLU A 227 21.26 -9.05 -15.30
N TYR A 228 20.28 -9.87 -14.92
CA TYR A 228 18.84 -9.66 -15.16
C TYR A 228 18.08 -9.07 -13.97
N SER A 229 18.77 -8.78 -12.87
CA SER A 229 18.16 -8.13 -11.71
C SER A 229 17.85 -6.66 -11.99
N GLY A 230 17.10 -6.06 -11.07
CA GLY A 230 16.83 -4.64 -11.11
C GLY A 230 16.19 -4.13 -9.83
N TYR A 231 15.77 -2.88 -9.87
CA TYR A 231 15.04 -2.26 -8.78
C TYR A 231 13.94 -1.35 -9.30
N VAL A 232 12.93 -1.13 -8.48
CA VAL A 232 11.89 -0.11 -8.69
C VAL A 232 12.09 0.98 -7.66
N ILE A 233 12.17 2.24 -8.10
CA ILE A 233 12.17 3.40 -7.21
C ILE A 233 10.89 4.18 -7.42
N PHE A 234 10.22 4.56 -6.34
CA PHE A 234 9.07 5.47 -6.38
C PHE A 234 9.12 6.49 -5.24
N LYS A 235 8.37 7.59 -5.38
CA LYS A 235 8.39 8.69 -4.41
C LYS A 235 7.09 8.81 -3.62
N ILE A 236 7.23 9.08 -2.33
CA ILE A 236 6.14 9.33 -1.38
C ILE A 236 6.37 10.71 -0.75
N ARG A 237 5.37 11.58 -0.80
CA ARG A 237 5.36 12.86 -0.08
C ARG A 237 4.63 12.70 1.25
N VAL A 238 5.19 13.27 2.31
CA VAL A 238 4.56 13.34 3.62
C VAL A 238 3.85 14.68 3.74
N ASP A 239 2.52 14.66 3.80
CA ASP A 239 1.71 15.86 3.95
C ASP A 239 1.11 15.88 5.36
N GLN A 240 1.23 16.98 6.11
CA GLN A 240 0.48 17.16 7.35
C GLN A 240 -0.61 18.21 7.11
N PRO A 241 -1.90 17.87 7.31
CA PRO A 241 -2.97 18.85 7.17
C PRO A 241 -2.91 19.85 8.32
N ASN A 242 -2.13 20.92 8.13
CA ASN A 242 -2.08 22.06 9.05
C ASN A 242 -3.07 23.12 8.57
N PHE A 243 -4.33 23.00 9.00
CA PHE A 243 -5.30 24.09 8.84
C PHE A 243 -5.57 24.73 10.20
N THR A 244 -5.50 26.06 10.24
CA THR A 244 -5.93 26.85 11.40
C THR A 244 -7.34 27.34 11.12
N VAL A 245 -8.32 26.93 11.93
CA VAL A 245 -9.68 27.49 11.87
C VAL A 245 -9.74 28.69 12.81
N SER A 246 -9.72 29.90 12.26
CA SER A 246 -10.06 31.12 13.00
C SER A 246 -11.54 31.43 12.81
N ASN A 247 -12.33 31.33 13.89
CA ASN A 247 -13.72 31.77 13.90
C ASN A 247 -13.77 33.22 14.39
N GLU A 248 -14.19 34.14 13.52
CA GLU A 248 -14.51 35.51 13.90
C GLU A 248 -16.03 35.65 14.05
N VAL A 249 -16.48 36.13 15.20
CA VAL A 249 -17.90 36.43 15.47
C VAL A 249 -18.07 37.93 15.65
N HIS A 250 -18.90 38.55 14.81
CA HIS A 250 -19.23 39.97 14.89
C HIS A 250 -20.68 40.16 15.34
N LYS A 251 -20.92 41.03 16.34
CA LYS A 251 -22.27 41.48 16.68
C LYS A 251 -22.67 42.62 15.74
N THR A 252 -23.78 42.47 15.03
CA THR A 252 -24.30 43.38 13.99
C THR A 252 -24.55 44.83 14.45
N SER A 253 -24.43 45.15 15.74
CA SER A 253 -24.86 46.42 16.32
C SER A 253 -23.74 47.38 16.73
N VAL A 254 -22.48 47.17 16.31
CA VAL A 254 -21.38 48.11 16.58
C VAL A 254 -20.55 48.32 15.32
N GLU A 255 -20.49 49.56 14.85
CA GLU A 255 -19.59 50.00 13.79
C GLU A 255 -18.13 49.76 14.18
N GLY A 256 -17.42 48.95 13.41
CA GLY A 256 -15.95 48.94 13.37
C GLY A 256 -15.28 47.64 13.82
N TRP A 257 -14.46 47.09 12.92
CA TRP A 257 -13.56 45.97 13.19
C TRP A 257 -12.51 46.37 14.24
N LYS A 258 -12.34 45.55 15.28
CA LYS A 258 -11.15 45.61 16.16
C LYS A 258 -10.53 44.22 16.28
N VAL A 259 -9.27 44.13 15.87
CA VAL A 259 -8.44 42.94 16.05
C VAL A 259 -7.93 42.95 17.49
N SER A 260 -8.18 41.89 18.25
CA SER A 260 -7.63 41.73 19.61
C SER A 260 -6.20 41.16 19.54
N ALA A 261 -5.28 41.81 20.25
CA ALA A 261 -3.88 41.40 20.44
C ALA A 261 -3.74 40.21 21.40
#